data_AF-A0A930DZ68-F1
#
_entry.id   AF-A0A930DZ68-F1
#
_cell.length_a   1.000
_cell.length_b   1.000
_cell.length_c   1.000
_cell.angle_alpha   90.00
_cell.angle_beta   90.00
_cell.angle_gamma   90.00
#
_symmetry.space_group_name_H-M   'P 1'
#
loop_
_entity.id
_entity.type
_entity.pdbx_description
1 polymer ?
#
loop_
_entity_poly.entity_id
_entity_poly.type
_entity_poly.pdbx_seq_one_letter_code
_entity_poly.pdbx_strand_id
1 'polypeptide(L)'
;MINGLKKDNYYSKISDQFLEIIKEINQKENFEIQSIIDNFVENEAEAFIDNELSDLGSYTLGRILKGLKVDVQQLGYTEKEVLNNMVKIITKPSIGFLIKLNPEGLIETSKLIVTRMNSTCFGNYIIFNYSQSSNLIEEFLSLLGDDIPLESDLEKLIEFNLNLLEELRNESEPKVKLKKIKKIISEVNHQVEVDDVANIVRIIISIKNKKHNFETLVKITKNEDTLLLSQIDLLAETSKELNNIDKTKIGFLSRIWLKRYKKNLTDCGYLYRSGRSGIGYFLNW
;
A
#
# COMPACT_ATOMS: atom_id res chain seq x y z
N MET A 1 24.16 -10.48 -33.04
CA MET A 1 23.16 -9.70 -33.80
C MET A 1 21.90 -10.53 -34.13
N ILE A 2 21.34 -11.28 -33.15
CA ILE A 2 20.04 -11.99 -33.27
C ILE A 2 19.08 -11.49 -32.17
N ASN A 3 19.08 -10.20 -31.84
CA ASN A 3 18.44 -9.73 -30.60
C ASN A 3 17.45 -8.56 -30.76
N GLY A 4 17.23 -8.03 -31.97
CA GLY A 4 16.23 -6.97 -32.24
C GLY A 4 14.84 -7.53 -32.55
N LEU A 5 14.72 -8.28 -33.66
CA LEU A 5 13.45 -8.86 -34.12
C LEU A 5 12.75 -9.78 -33.09
N LYS A 6 13.51 -10.48 -32.25
CA LYS A 6 12.94 -11.29 -31.16
C LYS A 6 12.35 -10.42 -30.03
N LYS A 7 12.97 -9.27 -29.77
CA LYS A 7 12.54 -8.29 -28.75
C LYS A 7 11.33 -7.49 -29.24
N ASP A 8 11.30 -7.13 -30.53
CA ASP A 8 10.14 -6.46 -31.15
C ASP A 8 8.91 -7.38 -31.18
N ASN A 9 9.07 -8.66 -31.56
CA ASN A 9 7.97 -9.63 -31.52
C ASN A 9 7.49 -9.92 -30.09
N TYR A 10 8.41 -9.92 -29.11
CA TYR A 10 8.05 -10.06 -27.69
C TYR A 10 7.22 -8.86 -27.20
N TYR A 11 7.70 -7.63 -27.43
CA TYR A 11 7.00 -6.44 -26.99
C TYR A 11 5.65 -6.25 -27.70
N SER A 12 5.55 -6.60 -28.98
CA SER A 12 4.26 -6.64 -29.67
C SER A 12 3.30 -7.60 -28.99
N LYS A 13 3.73 -8.86 -28.75
CA LYS A 13 2.87 -9.89 -28.16
C LYS A 13 2.40 -9.53 -26.75
N ILE A 14 3.29 -9.03 -25.89
CA ILE A 14 2.92 -8.70 -24.52
C ILE A 14 2.08 -7.42 -24.46
N SER A 15 2.29 -6.46 -25.38
CA SER A 15 1.44 -5.27 -25.50
C SER A 15 0.02 -5.67 -25.89
N ASP A 16 -0.15 -6.59 -26.84
CA ASP A 16 -1.46 -7.09 -27.25
C ASP A 16 -2.18 -7.77 -26.06
N GLN A 17 -1.48 -8.63 -25.31
CA GLN A 17 -2.03 -9.25 -24.09
C GLN A 17 -2.44 -8.19 -23.04
N PHE A 18 -1.61 -7.18 -22.83
CA PHE A 18 -1.90 -6.11 -21.88
C PHE A 18 -3.09 -5.25 -22.32
N LEU A 19 -3.22 -4.95 -23.62
CA LEU A 19 -4.37 -4.22 -24.16
C LEU A 19 -5.68 -4.99 -23.93
N GLU A 20 -5.68 -6.32 -24.05
CA GLU A 20 -6.87 -7.12 -23.72
C GLU A 20 -7.27 -6.99 -22.24
N ILE A 21 -6.31 -6.90 -21.32
CA ILE A 21 -6.58 -6.65 -19.89
C ILE A 21 -7.20 -5.26 -19.71
N ILE A 22 -6.62 -4.24 -20.31
CA ILE A 22 -7.07 -2.86 -20.18
C ILE A 22 -8.49 -2.66 -20.77
N LYS A 23 -8.91 -3.45 -21.76
CA LYS A 23 -10.29 -3.40 -22.26
C LYS A 23 -11.32 -3.65 -21.17
N GLU A 24 -11.02 -4.48 -20.17
CA GLU A 24 -11.93 -4.77 -19.05
C GLU A 24 -12.33 -3.49 -18.30
N ILE A 25 -11.36 -2.59 -18.06
CA ILE A 25 -11.61 -1.34 -17.34
C ILE A 25 -12.09 -0.22 -18.26
N ASN A 26 -11.61 -0.17 -19.50
CA ASN A 26 -12.05 0.84 -20.49
C ASN A 26 -13.52 0.71 -20.88
N GLN A 27 -14.15 -0.44 -20.63
CA GLN A 27 -15.58 -0.65 -20.83
C GLN A 27 -16.44 -0.09 -19.68
N LYS A 28 -15.83 0.31 -18.57
CA LYS A 28 -16.54 0.83 -17.38
C LYS A 28 -16.61 2.34 -17.43
N GLU A 29 -17.75 2.89 -17.03
CA GLU A 29 -17.87 4.31 -16.79
C GLU A 29 -17.15 4.72 -15.49
N ASN A 30 -16.76 6.00 -15.40
CA ASN A 30 -16.04 6.52 -14.22
C ASN A 30 -16.79 6.28 -12.90
N PHE A 31 -18.13 6.33 -12.92
CA PHE A 31 -18.93 6.07 -11.72
C PHE A 31 -18.88 4.60 -11.29
N GLU A 32 -18.75 3.66 -12.23
CA GLU A 32 -18.61 2.23 -11.93
C GLU A 32 -17.24 1.94 -11.31
N ILE A 33 -16.20 2.56 -11.86
CA ILE A 33 -14.84 2.53 -11.29
C ILE A 33 -14.85 3.07 -9.86
N GLN A 34 -15.47 4.23 -9.64
CA GLN A 34 -15.55 4.82 -8.32
C GLN A 34 -16.35 3.93 -7.34
N SER A 35 -17.46 3.33 -7.80
CA SER A 35 -18.25 2.38 -7.00
C SER A 35 -17.43 1.15 -6.58
N ILE A 36 -16.55 0.62 -7.45
CA ILE A 36 -15.63 -0.47 -7.08
C ILE A 36 -14.70 -0.03 -5.94
N ILE A 37 -14.13 1.17 -6.02
CA ILE A 37 -13.25 1.72 -4.98
C ILE A 37 -14.04 1.95 -3.68
N ASP A 38 -15.21 2.56 -3.74
CA ASP A 38 -16.03 2.91 -2.58
C ASP A 38 -16.48 1.66 -1.82
N ASN A 39 -16.94 0.62 -2.52
CA ASN A 39 -17.28 -0.68 -1.93
C ASN A 39 -16.04 -1.39 -1.38
N PHE A 40 -14.87 -1.15 -1.98
CA PHE A 40 -13.63 -1.73 -1.49
C PHE A 40 -13.21 -1.14 -0.14
N VAL A 41 -13.32 0.18 0.02
CA VAL A 41 -12.96 0.88 1.27
C VAL A 41 -14.09 0.94 2.28
N GLU A 42 -15.26 0.39 1.95
CA GLU A 42 -16.40 0.37 2.85
C GLU A 42 -16.01 -0.34 4.16
N ASN A 43 -16.26 0.33 5.29
CA ASN A 43 -15.89 -0.12 6.63
C ASN A 43 -14.37 -0.19 6.90
N GLU A 44 -13.52 0.35 6.01
CA GLU A 44 -12.12 0.65 6.35
C GLU A 44 -12.09 1.73 7.46
N ALA A 45 -11.14 1.66 8.39
CA ALA A 45 -10.90 2.77 9.31
C ALA A 45 -10.29 3.95 8.54
N GLU A 46 -10.41 5.16 9.06
CA GLU A 46 -9.68 6.28 8.44
C GLU A 46 -8.17 6.06 8.54
N ALA A 47 -7.45 6.45 7.49
CA ALA A 47 -6.00 6.57 7.54
C ALA A 47 -5.67 7.85 8.32
N PHE A 48 -5.21 7.70 9.55
CA PHE A 48 -4.85 8.81 10.42
C PHE A 48 -3.71 8.40 11.37
N ILE A 49 -3.06 9.41 11.95
CA ILE A 49 -1.99 9.27 12.94
C ILE A 49 -2.37 10.17 14.10
N ASP A 50 -2.73 9.58 15.24
CA ASP A 50 -3.17 10.36 16.41
C ASP A 50 -2.00 11.01 17.17
N ASN A 51 -0.78 10.49 17.00
CA ASN A 51 0.40 11.11 17.58
C ASN A 51 0.62 12.48 16.94
N GLU A 52 0.61 13.52 17.77
CA GLU A 52 1.08 14.84 17.37
C GLU A 52 2.47 14.67 16.75
N LEU A 53 2.63 15.09 15.49
CA LEU A 53 3.94 15.31 14.90
C LEU A 53 4.67 16.51 15.53
N SER A 54 4.38 16.82 16.80
CA SER A 54 4.95 17.94 17.55
C SER A 54 6.48 17.90 17.53
N ASP A 55 7.07 16.70 17.37
CA ASP A 55 8.51 16.50 17.23
C ASP A 55 9.07 16.80 15.82
N LEU A 56 8.25 16.80 14.76
CA LEU A 56 8.73 17.10 13.41
C LEU A 56 9.01 18.60 13.23
N GLY A 57 8.27 19.44 13.97
CA GLY A 57 8.34 20.90 13.90
C GLY A 57 7.81 21.49 12.58
N SER A 58 7.11 22.62 12.70
CA SER A 58 6.54 23.42 11.60
C SER A 58 7.49 23.62 10.40
N TYR A 59 8.78 23.80 10.70
CA TYR A 59 9.83 24.04 9.73
C TYR A 59 10.15 22.82 8.84
N THR A 60 10.20 21.62 9.42
CA THR A 60 10.50 20.39 8.67
C THR A 60 9.33 20.03 7.78
N LEU A 61 8.11 20.11 8.30
CA LEU A 61 6.88 19.90 7.54
C LEU A 61 6.77 20.92 6.38
N GLY A 62 7.04 22.20 6.65
CA GLY A 62 7.07 23.26 5.63
C GLY A 62 8.12 23.01 4.54
N ARG A 63 9.31 22.51 4.89
CA ARG A 63 10.35 22.12 3.90
C ARG A 63 9.92 20.94 3.05
N ILE A 64 9.30 19.93 3.65
CA ILE A 64 8.76 18.78 2.93
C ILE A 64 7.71 19.28 1.94
N LEU A 65 6.67 19.98 2.41
CA LEU A 65 5.58 20.50 1.58
C LEU A 65 6.04 21.38 0.41
N LYS A 66 7.02 22.25 0.65
CA LYS A 66 7.64 23.09 -0.38
C LYS A 66 8.38 22.25 -1.43
N GLY A 67 9.09 21.21 -1.00
CA GLY A 67 9.71 20.23 -1.90
C GLY A 67 8.68 19.44 -2.70
N LEU A 68 7.53 19.15 -2.10
CA LEU A 68 6.42 18.43 -2.72
C LEU A 68 5.59 19.29 -3.69
N LYS A 69 5.88 20.59 -3.87
CA LYS A 69 5.05 21.54 -4.66
C LYS A 69 3.56 21.47 -4.33
N VAL A 70 3.21 21.11 -3.10
CA VAL A 70 1.80 21.14 -2.68
C VAL A 70 1.48 22.55 -2.25
N ASP A 71 0.36 23.06 -2.73
CA ASP A 71 -0.21 24.28 -2.19
C ASP A 71 -0.69 23.99 -0.76
N VAL A 72 0.08 24.46 0.23
CA VAL A 72 -0.22 24.24 1.66
C VAL A 72 -1.60 24.79 2.01
N GLN A 73 -2.06 25.85 1.32
CA GLN A 73 -3.38 26.44 1.54
C GLN A 73 -4.52 25.48 1.15
N GLN A 74 -4.26 24.54 0.24
CA GLN A 74 -5.22 23.51 -0.16
C GLN A 74 -5.22 22.31 0.81
N LEU A 75 -4.19 22.17 1.64
CA LEU A 75 -4.06 21.08 2.60
C LEU A 75 -4.60 21.41 3.99
N GLY A 76 -4.89 22.67 4.30
CA GLY A 76 -5.45 23.08 5.59
C GLY A 76 -4.67 24.23 6.22
N TYR A 77 -5.19 24.71 7.35
CA TYR A 77 -4.67 25.90 8.03
C TYR A 77 -3.82 25.55 9.26
N THR A 78 -4.01 24.35 9.82
CA THR A 78 -3.22 23.82 10.94
C THR A 78 -2.31 22.68 10.48
N GLU A 79 -1.20 22.46 11.19
CA GLU A 79 -0.27 21.35 10.91
C GLU A 79 -0.95 19.98 10.95
N LYS A 80 -1.89 19.81 11.88
CA LYS A 80 -2.71 18.60 12.01
C LYS A 80 -3.60 18.38 10.79
N GLU A 81 -4.29 19.42 10.30
CA GLU A 81 -5.10 19.32 9.09
C GLU A 81 -4.25 18.99 7.86
N VAL A 82 -3.12 19.67 7.72
CA VAL A 82 -2.18 19.46 6.62
C VAL A 82 -1.70 18.01 6.61
N LEU A 83 -1.26 17.50 7.76
CA LEU A 83 -0.83 16.11 7.88
C LEU A 83 -1.95 15.13 7.53
N ASN A 84 -3.15 15.34 8.07
CA ASN A 84 -4.29 14.46 7.85
C ASN A 84 -4.66 14.40 6.37
N ASN A 85 -4.67 15.55 5.71
CA ASN A 85 -4.95 15.61 4.28
C ASN A 85 -3.84 14.99 3.45
N MET A 86 -2.57 15.10 3.86
CA MET A 86 -1.47 14.38 3.20
C MET A 86 -1.62 12.87 3.32
N VAL A 87 -1.87 12.36 4.53
CA VAL A 87 -2.09 10.92 4.75
C VAL A 87 -3.25 10.45 3.89
N LYS A 88 -4.39 11.16 3.90
CA LYS A 88 -5.57 10.86 3.06
C LYS A 88 -5.25 10.81 1.57
N ILE A 89 -4.43 11.73 1.06
CA ILE A 89 -4.02 11.75 -0.36
C ILE A 89 -3.14 10.54 -0.70
N ILE A 90 -2.19 10.23 0.17
CA ILE A 90 -1.16 9.21 -0.07
C ILE A 90 -1.73 7.80 0.08
N THR A 91 -2.63 7.61 1.04
CA THR A 91 -3.32 6.34 1.24
C THR A 91 -4.64 6.28 0.47
N LYS A 92 -4.84 7.14 -0.54
CA LYS A 92 -6.02 7.08 -1.38
C LYS A 92 -5.92 5.84 -2.29
N PRO A 93 -6.87 4.89 -2.21
CA PRO A 93 -6.87 3.75 -3.10
C PRO A 93 -7.25 4.15 -4.53
N SER A 94 -6.82 3.31 -5.46
CA SER A 94 -7.03 3.45 -6.89
C SER A 94 -7.24 2.08 -7.53
N ILE A 95 -7.60 2.05 -8.82
CA ILE A 95 -7.72 0.78 -9.54
C ILE A 95 -6.41 0.47 -10.27
N GLY A 96 -6.00 -0.79 -10.20
CA GLY A 96 -4.90 -1.32 -10.96
C GLY A 96 -5.08 -2.80 -11.30
N PHE A 97 -4.02 -3.40 -11.82
CA PHE A 97 -3.95 -4.81 -12.14
C PHE A 97 -2.76 -5.44 -11.44
N LEU A 98 -2.98 -6.59 -10.79
CA LEU A 98 -1.93 -7.53 -10.44
C LEU A 98 -1.74 -8.47 -11.62
N ILE A 99 -0.58 -8.43 -12.24
CA ILE A 99 -0.21 -9.22 -13.41
C ILE A 99 0.91 -10.16 -13.01
N LYS A 100 0.77 -11.45 -13.32
CA LYS A 100 1.81 -12.45 -13.14
C LYS A 100 2.39 -12.82 -14.50
N LEU A 101 3.71 -12.80 -14.61
CA LEU A 101 4.44 -13.22 -15.77
C LEU A 101 4.89 -14.67 -15.65
N ASN A 102 4.89 -15.38 -16.77
CA ASN A 102 5.50 -16.70 -16.89
C ASN A 102 7.04 -16.59 -17.09
N PRO A 103 7.79 -17.70 -17.08
CA PRO A 103 9.24 -17.67 -17.30
C PRO A 103 9.69 -17.10 -18.66
N GLU A 104 8.79 -17.03 -19.66
CA GLU A 104 9.06 -16.39 -20.94
C GLU A 104 8.79 -14.87 -20.92
N GLY A 105 8.40 -14.32 -19.76
CA GLY A 105 8.07 -12.92 -19.57
C GLY A 105 6.72 -12.51 -20.17
N LEU A 106 5.85 -13.46 -20.52
CA LEU A 106 4.50 -13.20 -21.03
C LEU A 106 3.48 -13.23 -19.89
N ILE A 107 2.33 -12.61 -20.11
CA ILE A 107 1.26 -12.58 -19.11
C ILE A 107 0.67 -13.99 -18.93
N GLU A 108 0.82 -14.54 -17.72
CA GLU A 108 0.23 -15.82 -17.29
C GLU A 108 -1.18 -15.59 -16.74
N THR A 109 -1.30 -14.67 -15.79
CA THR A 109 -2.57 -14.29 -15.16
C THR A 109 -2.62 -12.79 -14.93
N SER A 110 -3.86 -12.27 -14.85
CA SER A 110 -4.10 -10.90 -14.42
C SER A 110 -5.36 -10.83 -13.57
N LYS A 111 -5.39 -9.86 -12.66
CA LYS A 111 -6.51 -9.63 -11.77
C LYS A 111 -6.67 -8.14 -11.53
N LEU A 112 -7.89 -7.64 -11.71
CA LEU A 112 -8.26 -6.30 -11.27
C LEU A 112 -8.14 -6.20 -9.75
N ILE A 113 -7.43 -5.18 -9.27
CA ILE A 113 -7.25 -4.92 -7.84
C ILE A 113 -7.56 -3.46 -7.52
N VAL A 114 -8.03 -3.23 -6.30
CA VAL A 114 -7.97 -1.91 -5.68
C VAL A 114 -6.69 -1.86 -4.85
N THR A 115 -5.85 -0.86 -5.10
CA THR A 115 -4.51 -0.74 -4.52
C THR A 115 -4.10 0.71 -4.30
N ARG A 116 -3.22 0.92 -3.32
CA ARG A 116 -2.50 2.17 -3.08
C ARG A 116 -1.09 2.15 -3.67
N MET A 117 -0.65 1.00 -4.19
CA MET A 117 0.67 0.80 -4.77
C MET A 117 0.81 1.55 -6.10
N ASN A 118 2.00 2.11 -6.35
CA ASN A 118 2.36 2.67 -7.64
C ASN A 118 2.64 1.56 -8.65
N SER A 119 2.61 1.89 -9.95
CA SER A 119 3.03 0.95 -11.00
C SER A 119 4.49 0.52 -10.80
N THR A 120 4.72 -0.78 -10.65
CA THR A 120 6.03 -1.37 -10.36
C THR A 120 6.10 -2.84 -10.77
N CYS A 121 7.30 -3.29 -11.11
CA CYS A 121 7.64 -4.70 -11.33
C CYS A 121 8.46 -5.20 -10.12
N PHE A 122 8.22 -6.44 -9.68
CA PHE A 122 9.00 -7.13 -8.65
C PHE A 122 8.95 -8.64 -8.91
N GLY A 123 10.12 -9.28 -9.04
CA GLY A 123 10.19 -10.65 -9.54
C GLY A 123 9.41 -10.84 -10.85
N ASN A 124 8.53 -11.83 -10.88
CA ASN A 124 7.63 -12.09 -12.02
C ASN A 124 6.24 -11.44 -11.88
N TYR A 125 6.06 -10.50 -10.94
CA TYR A 125 4.79 -9.80 -10.76
C TYR A 125 4.92 -8.33 -11.17
N ILE A 126 3.83 -7.80 -11.71
CA ILE A 126 3.66 -6.39 -12.01
C ILE A 126 2.39 -5.92 -11.30
N ILE A 127 2.53 -4.86 -10.52
CA ILE A 127 1.40 -4.03 -10.16
C ILE A 127 1.36 -2.91 -11.19
N PHE A 128 0.26 -2.83 -11.95
CA PHE A 128 0.03 -1.74 -12.89
C PHE A 128 -1.11 -0.86 -12.37
N ASN A 129 -0.79 0.33 -11.86
CA ASN A 129 -1.77 1.28 -11.39
C ASN A 129 -2.39 2.04 -12.57
N TYR A 130 -3.61 1.66 -12.93
CA TYR A 130 -4.32 2.20 -14.09
C TYR A 130 -4.66 3.68 -13.90
N SER A 131 -5.10 4.08 -12.71
CA SER A 131 -5.52 5.46 -12.43
C SER A 131 -4.38 6.49 -12.44
N GLN A 132 -3.12 6.04 -12.38
CA GLN A 132 -1.95 6.91 -12.40
C GLN A 132 -1.34 7.09 -13.79
N SER A 133 -1.74 6.28 -14.76
CA SER A 133 -1.06 6.19 -16.05
C SER A 133 -1.58 7.22 -17.05
N SER A 134 -0.64 7.91 -17.69
CA SER A 134 -0.92 8.86 -18.78
C SER A 134 -0.67 8.24 -20.17
N ASN A 135 0.25 7.28 -20.26
CA ASN A 135 0.52 6.49 -21.46
C ASN A 135 0.64 5.00 -21.11
N LEU A 136 -0.50 4.30 -21.13
CA LEU A 136 -0.64 2.93 -20.60
C LEU A 136 0.40 1.95 -21.14
N ILE A 137 0.61 1.95 -22.46
CA ILE A 137 1.49 0.98 -23.11
C ILE A 137 2.96 1.30 -22.85
N GLU A 138 3.36 2.55 -23.02
CA GLU A 138 4.76 2.95 -22.78
C GLU A 138 5.16 2.75 -21.32
N GLU A 139 4.27 3.11 -20.38
CA GLU A 139 4.49 2.91 -18.96
C GLU A 139 4.56 1.42 -18.62
N PHE A 140 3.65 0.59 -19.14
CA PHE A 140 3.71 -0.86 -18.93
C PHE A 140 4.99 -1.49 -19.48
N LEU A 141 5.35 -1.17 -20.73
CA LEU A 141 6.58 -1.68 -21.35
C LEU A 141 7.83 -1.24 -20.59
N SER A 142 7.83 -0.05 -19.98
CA SER A 142 8.93 0.42 -19.15
C SER A 142 9.13 -0.42 -17.87
N LEU A 143 8.08 -1.10 -17.38
CA LEU A 143 8.16 -2.02 -16.24
C LEU A 143 8.79 -3.37 -16.61
N LEU A 144 8.81 -3.72 -17.90
CA LEU A 144 9.40 -4.95 -18.44
C LEU A 144 10.90 -4.81 -18.77
N GLY A 145 11.56 -3.78 -18.25
CA GLY A 145 12.97 -3.45 -18.57
C GLY A 145 13.95 -4.61 -18.37
N ASP A 146 15.11 -4.50 -19.03
CA ASP A 146 15.97 -5.60 -19.52
C ASP A 146 16.52 -6.64 -18.52
N ASP A 147 16.32 -6.48 -17.22
CA ASP A 147 16.66 -7.51 -16.22
C ASP A 147 15.52 -7.63 -15.22
N ILE A 148 14.88 -8.82 -15.17
CA ILE A 148 14.09 -9.22 -14.00
C ILE A 148 15.06 -9.15 -12.81
N PRO A 149 14.84 -8.26 -11.83
CA PRO A 149 15.76 -8.15 -10.71
C PRO A 149 15.93 -9.52 -10.06
N LEU A 150 17.17 -9.87 -9.71
CA LEU A 150 17.41 -11.02 -8.83
C LEU A 150 16.61 -10.81 -7.54
N GLU A 151 15.83 -11.81 -7.13
CA GLU A 151 14.99 -11.77 -5.93
C GLU A 151 15.75 -11.17 -4.75
N SER A 152 15.39 -9.95 -4.37
CA SER A 152 15.88 -9.34 -3.14
C SER A 152 14.99 -9.78 -1.96
N ASP A 153 15.54 -9.75 -0.74
CA ASP A 153 14.74 -10.03 0.48
C ASP A 153 13.51 -9.12 0.58
N LEU A 154 13.58 -7.88 0.05
CA LEU A 154 12.46 -6.95 -0.03
C LEU A 154 11.34 -7.45 -0.95
N GLU A 155 11.67 -8.05 -2.10
CA GLU A 155 10.67 -8.59 -3.04
C GLU A 155 9.92 -9.77 -2.44
N LYS A 156 10.62 -10.64 -1.68
CA LYS A 156 9.99 -11.73 -0.93
C LYS A 156 9.02 -11.22 0.12
N LEU A 157 9.34 -10.10 0.78
CA LEU A 157 8.42 -9.47 1.74
C LEU A 157 7.19 -8.86 1.05
N ILE A 158 7.36 -8.23 -0.12
CA ILE A 158 6.25 -7.72 -0.92
C ILE A 158 5.33 -8.87 -1.34
N GLU A 159 5.89 -9.94 -1.91
CA GLU A 159 5.13 -11.12 -2.32
C GLU A 159 4.40 -11.74 -1.13
N PHE A 160 5.09 -11.87 0.01
CA PHE A 160 4.48 -12.36 1.25
C PHE A 160 3.27 -11.52 1.69
N ASN A 161 3.37 -10.19 1.63
CA ASN A 161 2.25 -9.29 1.98
C ASN A 161 1.07 -9.44 1.02
N LEU A 162 1.33 -9.58 -0.28
CA LEU A 162 0.26 -9.78 -1.27
C LEU A 162 -0.44 -11.13 -1.08
N ASN A 163 0.32 -12.19 -0.80
CA ASN A 163 -0.24 -13.52 -0.47
C ASN A 163 -1.13 -13.46 0.79
N LEU A 164 -0.67 -12.78 1.84
CA LEU A 164 -1.47 -12.60 3.06
C LEU A 164 -2.77 -11.81 2.81
N LEU A 165 -2.72 -10.82 1.93
CA LEU A 165 -3.88 -10.02 1.54
C LEU A 165 -4.92 -10.88 0.81
N GLU A 166 -4.50 -11.70 -0.16
CA GLU A 166 -5.40 -12.63 -0.84
C GLU A 166 -5.97 -13.69 0.10
N GLU A 167 -5.13 -14.26 0.95
CA GLU A 167 -5.51 -15.22 1.96
C GLU A 167 -6.54 -14.68 2.97
N LEU A 168 -6.46 -13.40 3.29
CA LEU A 168 -7.39 -12.73 4.20
C LEU A 168 -8.74 -12.50 3.54
N ARG A 169 -8.75 -12.04 2.28
CA ARG A 169 -9.98 -11.82 1.49
C ARG A 169 -10.77 -13.11 1.27
N ASN A 170 -10.07 -14.22 1.08
CA ASN A 170 -10.69 -15.52 0.80
C ASN A 170 -11.11 -16.28 2.08
N GLU A 171 -10.71 -15.81 3.26
CA GLU A 171 -11.13 -16.45 4.51
C GLU A 171 -12.57 -16.05 4.85
N SER A 172 -13.40 -17.00 5.24
CA SER A 172 -14.80 -16.75 5.60
C SER A 172 -15.10 -17.09 7.06
N GLU A 173 -14.30 -17.98 7.69
CA GLU A 173 -14.51 -18.41 9.05
C GLU A 173 -14.02 -17.33 10.04
N PRO A 174 -14.90 -16.71 10.84
CA PRO A 174 -14.52 -15.55 11.68
C PRO A 174 -13.40 -15.82 12.68
N LYS A 175 -13.34 -17.05 13.22
CA LYS A 175 -12.26 -17.44 14.15
C LYS A 175 -10.90 -17.52 13.45
N VAL A 176 -10.86 -18.06 12.24
CA VAL A 176 -9.63 -18.20 11.46
C VAL A 176 -9.20 -16.83 10.94
N LYS A 177 -10.14 -16.05 10.39
CA LYS A 177 -9.94 -14.67 9.97
C LYS A 177 -9.30 -13.82 11.06
N LEU A 178 -9.83 -13.87 12.29
CA LEU A 178 -9.27 -13.14 13.42
C LEU A 178 -7.84 -13.59 13.79
N LYS A 179 -7.52 -14.88 13.66
CA LYS A 179 -6.16 -15.37 13.88
C LYS A 179 -5.21 -14.85 12.80
N LYS A 180 -5.63 -14.88 11.52
CA LYS A 180 -4.85 -14.34 10.40
C LYS A 180 -4.58 -12.84 10.59
N ILE A 181 -5.59 -12.07 10.97
CA ILE A 181 -5.45 -10.63 11.26
C ILE A 181 -4.41 -10.38 12.36
N LYS A 182 -4.46 -11.11 13.47
CA LYS A 182 -3.47 -10.97 14.54
C LYS A 182 -2.05 -11.29 14.07
N LYS A 183 -1.91 -12.31 13.21
CA LYS A 183 -0.63 -12.66 12.59
C LYS A 183 -0.15 -11.52 11.69
N ILE A 184 -1.00 -11.01 10.79
CA ILE A 184 -0.70 -9.89 9.89
C ILE A 184 -0.19 -8.69 10.67
N ILE A 185 -0.91 -8.25 11.70
CA ILE A 185 -0.51 -7.11 12.54
C ILE A 185 0.87 -7.37 13.17
N SER A 186 1.12 -8.59 13.64
CA SER A 186 2.42 -8.98 14.16
C SER A 186 3.50 -8.89 13.09
N GLU A 187 3.33 -9.53 11.93
CA GLU A 187 4.32 -9.55 10.85
C GLU A 187 4.65 -8.14 10.37
N VAL A 188 3.64 -7.31 10.11
CA VAL A 188 3.83 -5.93 9.65
C VAL A 188 4.64 -5.10 10.67
N ASN A 189 4.45 -5.35 11.98
CA ASN A 189 5.24 -4.72 13.03
C ASN A 189 6.69 -5.24 13.10
N HIS A 190 6.99 -6.46 12.63
CA HIS A 190 8.34 -7.03 12.62
C HIS A 190 9.10 -6.72 11.31
N GLN A 191 8.40 -6.42 10.21
CA GLN A 191 9.02 -6.14 8.91
C GLN A 191 9.75 -4.78 8.86
N VAL A 192 9.41 -3.81 9.72
CA VAL A 192 10.06 -2.49 9.77
C VAL A 192 10.18 -2.03 11.23
N GLU A 193 11.40 -2.07 11.80
CA GLU A 193 11.71 -1.69 13.20
C GLU A 193 11.74 -0.17 13.49
N VAL A 194 11.08 0.67 12.70
CA VAL A 194 11.34 2.12 12.71
C VAL A 194 10.17 2.90 13.32
N ASP A 195 10.51 3.89 14.15
CA ASP A 195 9.58 4.85 14.78
C ASP A 195 8.43 5.27 13.86
N ASP A 196 7.21 5.08 14.35
CA ASP A 196 5.96 5.19 13.59
C ASP A 196 5.81 6.56 12.89
N VAL A 197 6.31 7.62 13.51
CA VAL A 197 6.29 8.99 12.97
C VAL A 197 7.33 9.21 11.87
N ALA A 198 8.58 8.78 12.09
CA ALA A 198 9.65 8.90 11.10
C ALA A 198 9.34 8.04 9.87
N ASN A 199 8.70 6.88 10.07
CA ASN A 199 8.21 6.04 9.00
C ASN A 199 7.11 6.73 8.21
N ILE A 200 6.04 7.23 8.81
CA ILE A 200 4.94 7.81 8.03
C ILE A 200 5.37 9.08 7.29
N VAL A 201 6.31 9.85 7.83
CA VAL A 201 6.95 10.94 7.09
C VAL A 201 7.84 10.41 5.95
N ARG A 202 8.54 9.28 6.13
CA ARG A 202 9.21 8.58 5.02
C ARG A 202 8.19 8.07 3.99
N ILE A 203 7.04 7.52 4.38
CA ILE A 203 5.92 7.12 3.49
C ILE A 203 5.51 8.30 2.60
N ILE A 204 5.30 9.44 3.24
CA ILE A 204 4.90 10.69 2.58
C ILE A 204 5.96 11.19 1.58
N ILE A 205 7.25 11.06 1.91
CA ILE A 205 8.37 11.55 1.10
C ILE A 205 8.70 10.59 -0.06
N SER A 206 8.67 9.29 0.20
CA SER A 206 8.89 8.18 -0.74
C SER A 206 7.92 8.19 -1.91
N ILE A 207 6.62 8.19 -1.61
CA ILE A 207 5.55 8.02 -2.60
C ILE A 207 5.52 9.14 -3.64
N LYS A 208 6.13 10.29 -3.33
CA LYS A 208 6.06 11.48 -4.17
C LYS A 208 7.36 11.86 -4.88
N ASN A 209 8.53 11.35 -4.46
CA ASN A 209 9.81 11.73 -5.06
C ASN A 209 10.20 10.87 -6.28
N LYS A 210 9.44 10.95 -7.37
CA LYS A 210 10.00 10.80 -8.73
C LYS A 210 10.62 12.15 -9.18
N LYS A 211 11.73 12.55 -8.54
CA LYS A 211 12.87 13.36 -9.08
C LYS A 211 13.67 14.08 -7.98
N HIS A 212 14.91 13.60 -7.82
CA HIS A 212 16.16 14.27 -7.41
C HIS A 212 16.08 15.59 -6.64
N ASN A 213 16.11 15.53 -5.30
CA ASN A 213 17.07 16.27 -4.44
C ASN A 213 16.72 16.17 -2.94
N PHE A 214 16.58 14.94 -2.43
CA PHE A 214 16.66 14.64 -0.99
C PHE A 214 17.40 13.32 -0.71
N GLU A 215 18.07 12.78 -1.71
CA GLU A 215 18.80 11.49 -1.68
C GLU A 215 19.94 11.45 -0.65
N THR A 216 20.39 12.61 -0.16
CA THR A 216 21.52 12.68 0.78
C THR A 216 21.13 12.45 2.24
N LEU A 217 19.83 12.50 2.58
CA LEU A 217 19.36 12.25 3.96
C LEU A 217 18.73 10.86 4.14
N VAL A 218 18.17 10.26 3.09
CA VAL A 218 17.71 8.86 3.12
C VAL A 218 17.85 8.25 1.72
N LYS A 219 18.67 7.21 1.58
CA LYS A 219 18.76 6.39 0.36
C LYS A 219 17.60 5.39 0.34
N ILE A 220 16.39 5.82 -0.02
CA ILE A 220 15.25 4.90 -0.21
C ILE A 220 15.25 4.43 -1.67
N THR A 221 15.21 3.13 -1.88
CA THR A 221 15.09 2.51 -3.21
C THR A 221 13.61 2.33 -3.63
N LYS A 222 13.30 2.24 -4.93
CA LYS A 222 11.92 2.04 -5.42
C LYS A 222 11.18 0.85 -4.79
N ASN A 223 11.91 -0.21 -4.40
CA ASN A 223 11.34 -1.41 -3.80
C ASN A 223 10.87 -1.19 -2.35
N GLU A 224 11.48 -0.25 -1.63
CA GLU A 224 11.06 0.10 -0.27
C GLU A 224 9.69 0.81 -0.27
N ASP A 225 9.43 1.68 -1.26
CA ASP A 225 8.13 2.32 -1.46
C ASP A 225 7.03 1.29 -1.72
N THR A 226 7.34 0.30 -2.56
CA THR A 226 6.45 -0.80 -2.91
C THR A 226 6.13 -1.68 -1.69
N LEU A 227 7.15 -2.04 -0.90
CA LEU A 227 6.97 -2.79 0.34
C LEU A 227 6.03 -2.06 1.29
N LEU A 228 6.27 -0.79 1.48
CA LEU A 228 5.50 0.03 2.38
C LEU A 228 4.03 0.19 1.94
N LEU A 229 3.80 0.48 0.66
CA LEU A 229 2.45 0.54 0.10
C LEU A 229 1.73 -0.81 0.19
N SER A 230 2.46 -1.93 0.03
CA SER A 230 1.90 -3.28 0.23
C SER A 230 1.47 -3.51 1.69
N GLN A 231 2.22 -2.98 2.67
CA GLN A 231 1.84 -3.04 4.09
C GLN A 231 0.60 -2.18 4.36
N ILE A 232 0.49 -1.00 3.74
CA ILE A 232 -0.68 -0.13 3.88
C ILE A 232 -1.92 -0.83 3.31
N ASP A 233 -1.85 -1.43 2.12
CA ASP A 233 -2.97 -2.18 1.55
C ASP A 233 -3.37 -3.37 2.44
N LEU A 234 -2.40 -4.08 3.01
CA LEU A 234 -2.66 -5.19 3.94
C LEU A 234 -3.29 -4.73 5.27
N LEU A 235 -2.86 -3.59 5.83
CA LEU A 235 -3.43 -3.00 7.04
C LEU A 235 -4.83 -2.44 6.81
N ALA A 236 -5.06 -1.79 5.68
CA ALA A 236 -6.38 -1.29 5.27
C ALA A 236 -7.38 -2.44 5.15
N GLU A 237 -7.01 -3.53 4.44
CA GLU A 237 -7.83 -4.74 4.32
C GLU A 237 -8.08 -5.37 5.70
N THR A 238 -7.05 -5.42 6.55
CA THR A 238 -7.18 -5.91 7.94
C THR A 238 -8.20 -5.10 8.73
N SER A 239 -8.18 -3.78 8.61
CA SER A 239 -9.13 -2.89 9.29
C SER A 239 -10.56 -3.12 8.82
N LYS A 240 -10.76 -3.23 7.50
CA LYS A 240 -12.06 -3.54 6.90
C LYS A 240 -12.61 -4.87 7.43
N GLU A 241 -11.80 -5.92 7.35
CA GLU A 241 -12.21 -7.26 7.77
C GLU A 241 -12.51 -7.32 9.27
N LEU A 242 -11.74 -6.64 10.11
CA LEU A 242 -12.05 -6.49 11.53
C LEU A 242 -13.42 -5.86 11.77
N ASN A 243 -13.79 -4.87 10.95
CA ASN A 243 -15.07 -4.21 11.07
C ASN A 243 -16.25 -5.15 10.74
N ASN A 244 -16.03 -6.11 9.85
CA ASN A 244 -17.01 -7.09 9.39
C ASN A 244 -17.07 -8.41 10.19
N ILE A 245 -16.19 -8.63 11.17
CA ILE A 245 -16.21 -9.86 11.99
C ILE A 245 -17.48 -9.97 12.84
N ASP A 246 -18.22 -11.06 12.65
CA ASP A 246 -19.33 -11.46 13.52
C ASP A 246 -18.84 -11.87 14.92
N LYS A 247 -19.15 -11.02 15.91
CA LYS A 247 -18.74 -11.21 17.30
C LYS A 247 -19.35 -12.45 17.95
N THR A 248 -20.50 -12.93 17.47
CA THR A 248 -21.19 -14.09 18.06
C THR A 248 -20.43 -15.39 17.80
N LYS A 249 -19.66 -15.43 16.71
CA LYS A 249 -18.89 -16.61 16.28
C LYS A 249 -17.50 -16.72 16.90
N ILE A 250 -17.10 -15.79 17.77
CA ILE A 250 -15.77 -15.78 18.38
C ILE A 250 -15.82 -15.85 19.92
N GLY A 251 -14.77 -16.44 20.50
CA GLY A 251 -14.63 -16.64 21.95
C GLY A 251 -14.58 -15.33 22.74
N PHE A 252 -14.85 -15.39 24.05
CA PHE A 252 -14.92 -14.21 24.92
C PHE A 252 -13.64 -13.36 24.91
N LEU A 253 -12.46 -13.97 25.05
CA LEU A 253 -11.17 -13.26 24.98
C LEU A 253 -10.96 -12.58 23.62
N SER A 254 -11.34 -13.25 22.54
CA SER A 254 -11.30 -12.69 21.19
C SER A 254 -12.22 -11.50 21.02
N ARG A 255 -13.42 -11.52 21.63
CA ARG A 255 -14.34 -10.38 21.64
C ARG A 255 -13.77 -9.18 22.39
N ILE A 256 -13.13 -9.41 23.54
CA ILE A 256 -12.47 -8.34 24.31
C ILE A 256 -11.36 -7.71 23.46
N TRP A 257 -10.48 -8.54 22.90
CA TRP A 257 -9.40 -8.07 22.05
C TRP A 257 -9.94 -7.28 20.85
N LEU A 258 -10.95 -7.79 20.15
CA LEU A 258 -11.59 -7.12 19.02
C LEU A 258 -12.19 -5.77 19.42
N LYS A 259 -12.86 -5.69 20.59
CA LYS A 259 -13.42 -4.43 21.10
C LYS A 259 -12.32 -3.40 21.35
N ARG A 260 -11.21 -3.80 21.98
CA ARG A 260 -10.07 -2.93 22.25
C ARG A 260 -9.41 -2.46 20.96
N TYR A 261 -9.19 -3.37 20.02
CA TYR A 261 -8.54 -3.04 18.76
C TYR A 261 -9.41 -2.14 17.87
N LYS A 262 -10.73 -2.38 17.79
CA LYS A 262 -11.66 -1.47 17.11
C LYS A 262 -11.63 -0.06 17.71
N LYS A 263 -11.57 0.05 19.05
CA LYS A 263 -11.40 1.35 19.70
C LYS A 263 -10.12 2.04 19.23
N ASN A 264 -8.99 1.34 19.23
CA ASN A 264 -7.73 1.89 18.75
C ASN A 264 -7.79 2.30 17.26
N LEU A 265 -8.48 1.54 16.40
CA LEU A 265 -8.67 1.91 15.00
C LEU A 265 -9.52 3.19 14.85
N THR A 266 -10.54 3.36 15.69
CA THR A 266 -11.36 4.59 15.71
C THR A 266 -10.57 5.79 16.20
N ASP A 267 -9.76 5.60 17.24
CA ASP A 267 -9.00 6.69 17.87
C ASP A 267 -7.78 7.06 17.00
N CYS A 268 -7.10 6.07 16.40
CA CYS A 268 -5.78 6.22 15.81
C CYS A 268 -5.66 5.78 14.33
N GLY A 269 -6.73 5.31 13.70
CA GLY A 269 -6.69 4.82 12.32
C GLY A 269 -5.98 3.48 12.14
N TYR A 270 -5.95 2.95 10.92
CA TYR A 270 -5.29 1.66 10.63
C TYR A 270 -3.77 1.74 10.45
N LEU A 271 -3.23 2.96 10.33
CA LEU A 271 -1.78 3.19 10.35
C LEU A 271 -1.21 3.15 11.77
N TYR A 272 -2.07 3.02 12.79
CA TYR A 272 -1.63 2.81 14.16
C TYR A 272 -0.87 1.50 14.31
N ARG A 273 0.42 1.60 14.64
CA ARG A 273 1.21 0.49 15.14
C ARG A 273 1.36 0.68 16.65
N SER A 274 0.97 -0.35 17.41
CA SER A 274 1.29 -0.36 18.83
C SER A 274 2.79 -0.63 18.94
N GLY A 275 3.59 0.40 19.21
CA GLY A 275 4.99 0.23 19.57
C GLY A 275 5.15 -0.80 20.70
N ARG A 276 6.23 -1.58 20.66
CA ARG A 276 6.75 -2.22 21.87
C ARG A 276 7.21 -1.12 22.82
N SER A 277 6.30 -0.65 23.67
CA SER A 277 6.57 -0.26 25.07
C SER A 277 5.26 0.13 25.74
N GLY A 278 4.73 -0.80 26.52
CA GLY A 278 3.55 -0.60 27.35
C GLY A 278 3.25 -1.77 28.27
N ILE A 279 4.23 -2.64 28.52
CA ILE A 279 4.29 -3.43 29.75
C ILE A 279 5.32 -2.72 30.62
N GLY A 280 4.87 -2.12 31.72
CA GLY A 280 5.72 -1.82 32.87
C GLY A 280 6.52 -0.51 32.85
N TYR A 281 5.84 0.63 33.02
CA TYR A 281 6.34 1.67 33.92
C TYR A 281 5.18 2.17 34.80
N PHE A 282 4.69 1.27 35.65
CA PHE A 282 4.15 1.64 36.95
C PHE A 282 5.19 1.22 37.99
N LEU A 283 5.55 2.17 38.86
CA LEU A 283 6.20 2.02 40.17
C LEU A 283 7.70 1.64 40.17
N ASN A 284 8.58 2.58 40.49
CA ASN A 284 9.06 2.79 41.87
C ASN A 284 10.28 3.75 41.92
N TRP A 285 10.08 4.84 42.69
CA TRP A 285 11.03 5.83 43.24
C TRP A 285 11.75 6.78 42.27
#